data_AF-A0AAD5SDL2-F1
#
_entry.id   AF-A0AAD5SDL2-F1
#
_cell.length_a   1.000
_cell.length_b   1.000
_cell.length_c   1.000
_cell.angle_alpha   90.00
_cell.angle_beta   90.00
_cell.angle_gamma   90.00
#
_symmetry.space_group_name_H-M   'P 1'
#
loop_
_entity.id
_entity.type
_entity.pdbx_description
1 polymer ?
#
loop_
_entity_poly.entity_id
_entity_poly.type
_entity_poly.pdbx_seq_one_letter_code
_entity_poly.pdbx_strand_id
1 'polypeptide(L)'
;MVDTRTSSSYSPLHQTPSLDPFMGESTVPLDTFPSSSSHTAKDPFTYTSYPAPVTRRRRILSLFLLSNFITLVFTVFPVLVDLPNVRRDGWYVGNDIIRLLEPIVVFPLQFAILYESGIFWSVPKGRHRGMFGVNFDLSVRVALQPLSKILNAFDTPEPLIIATLFMVASAIYQQGAGFHSASVMYKHTVEVLVDRHPEITTTYPEINAIYSYIRNLWQHIIAHYMYAIGGILQSFIFAYVYRDVSHPSFDNAKDRTLWILATILYGLTVGAVAINFPYGSAVALVLILVWGFGFVGGYLWRIGGGRVWGKRFVLQYYLASYCIGLVIVIGWIIHAKGFKNREETGLDVKD
;
A
#
# COMPACT_ATOMS: atom_id res chain seq x y z
N MET A 1 22.90 -42.08 21.14
CA MET A 1 22.97 -42.99 19.98
C MET A 1 22.26 -42.30 18.83
N VAL A 2 22.99 -41.47 18.08
CA VAL A 2 22.48 -40.75 16.92
C VAL A 2 23.58 -40.81 15.87
N ASP A 3 23.19 -41.32 14.72
CA ASP A 3 24.03 -41.86 13.65
C ASP A 3 24.71 -40.77 12.82
N THR A 4 26.01 -40.94 12.62
CA THR A 4 26.87 -40.19 11.69
C THR A 4 26.63 -40.65 10.25
N ARG A 5 26.20 -39.75 9.35
CA ARG A 5 26.25 -39.94 7.89
C ARG A 5 27.02 -38.80 7.25
N THR A 6 28.29 -39.06 6.92
CA THR A 6 28.83 -39.34 5.57
C THR A 6 28.86 -38.14 4.63
N SER A 7 30.06 -37.60 4.51
CA SER A 7 30.55 -36.63 3.54
C SER A 7 30.47 -37.16 2.10
N SER A 8 29.84 -36.41 1.20
CA SER A 8 29.97 -36.58 -0.25
C SER A 8 30.99 -35.58 -0.80
N SER A 9 32.04 -36.12 -1.42
CA SER A 9 33.07 -35.42 -2.18
C SER A 9 32.50 -34.78 -3.45
N TYR A 10 32.76 -33.48 -3.64
CA TYR A 10 32.56 -32.78 -4.91
C TYR A 10 33.91 -32.60 -5.61
N SER A 11 34.04 -33.15 -6.82
CA SER A 11 35.15 -32.88 -7.75
C SER A 11 34.81 -31.64 -8.61
N PRO A 12 35.73 -30.68 -8.78
CA PRO A 12 35.57 -29.59 -9.73
C PRO A 12 36.21 -29.98 -11.07
N LEU A 13 35.42 -30.08 -12.14
CA LEU A 13 35.92 -30.17 -13.49
C LEU A 13 35.87 -28.79 -14.16
N HIS A 14 37.06 -28.19 -14.22
CA HIS A 14 37.41 -27.05 -15.05
C HIS A 14 37.12 -27.37 -16.53
N GLN A 15 36.33 -26.53 -17.19
CA GLN A 15 36.39 -26.36 -18.64
C GLN A 15 36.53 -24.87 -18.94
N THR A 16 37.72 -24.48 -19.38
CA THR A 16 38.03 -23.19 -19.98
C THR A 16 37.54 -23.18 -21.43
N PRO A 17 36.81 -22.16 -21.90
CA PRO A 17 36.54 -21.97 -23.31
C PRO A 17 37.79 -21.47 -24.03
N SER A 18 38.13 -22.10 -25.14
CA SER A 18 39.15 -21.67 -26.10
C SER A 18 38.77 -20.34 -26.74
N LEU A 19 39.70 -19.38 -26.71
CA LEU A 19 39.65 -18.13 -27.47
C LEU A 19 40.10 -18.39 -28.91
N ASP A 20 39.19 -18.21 -29.88
CA ASP A 20 39.56 -18.11 -31.29
C ASP A 20 40.07 -16.69 -31.61
N PRO A 21 41.17 -16.53 -32.35
CA PRO A 21 41.68 -15.24 -32.79
C PRO A 21 40.94 -14.78 -34.05
N PHE A 22 40.01 -13.83 -33.90
CA PHE A 22 39.42 -13.11 -35.03
C PHE A 22 40.39 -12.01 -35.51
N MET A 23 41.28 -12.38 -36.43
CA MET A 23 42.01 -11.43 -37.30
C MET A 23 41.10 -11.11 -38.49
N GLY A 24 40.60 -9.88 -38.53
CA GLY A 24 39.82 -9.35 -39.64
C GLY A 24 40.11 -7.86 -39.78
N GLU A 25 41.14 -7.56 -40.55
CA GLU A 25 41.68 -6.24 -40.83
C GLU A 25 40.69 -5.40 -41.67
N SER A 26 40.55 -4.15 -41.26
CA SER A 26 39.66 -3.13 -41.80
C SER A 26 40.21 -2.51 -43.09
N THR A 27 39.39 -2.39 -44.12
CA THR A 27 39.42 -1.22 -45.03
C THR A 27 38.00 -0.89 -45.49
N VAL A 28 37.32 0.00 -44.75
CA VAL A 28 36.10 0.67 -45.23
C VAL A 28 36.49 2.06 -45.72
N PRO A 29 36.16 2.44 -46.97
CA PRO A 29 36.52 3.73 -47.54
C PRO A 29 35.80 4.90 -46.86
N LEU A 30 36.55 5.99 -46.69
CA LEU A 30 36.13 7.25 -46.10
C LEU A 30 35.29 8.05 -47.10
N ASP A 31 34.03 7.67 -47.28
CA ASP A 31 33.09 8.43 -48.12
C ASP A 31 32.31 9.47 -47.30
N THR A 32 32.62 10.73 -47.60
CA THR A 32 31.71 11.90 -47.62
C THR A 32 30.67 12.01 -46.51
N PHE A 33 30.96 12.82 -45.50
CA PHE A 33 29.97 13.35 -44.57
C PHE A 33 29.01 14.32 -45.28
N PRO A 34 27.69 14.05 -45.32
CA PRO A 34 26.72 15.03 -45.77
C PRO A 34 26.55 16.14 -44.73
N SER A 35 26.52 17.37 -45.25
CA SER A 35 26.33 18.61 -44.52
C SER A 35 25.10 18.58 -43.61
N SER A 36 25.29 19.10 -42.40
CA SER A 36 24.32 19.24 -41.31
C SER A 36 22.99 19.85 -41.76
N SER A 37 22.00 19.01 -42.06
CA SER A 37 20.60 19.39 -41.99
C SER A 37 20.19 19.43 -40.52
N SER A 38 19.50 20.51 -40.13
CA SER A 38 18.94 20.76 -38.81
C SER A 38 18.10 19.59 -38.29
N HIS A 39 18.74 18.64 -37.61
CA HIS A 39 18.05 17.70 -36.74
C HIS A 39 17.55 18.50 -35.54
N THR A 40 16.32 18.99 -35.61
CA THR A 40 15.49 19.16 -34.42
C THR A 40 15.65 17.86 -33.63
N ALA A 41 16.41 17.93 -32.53
CA ALA A 41 16.72 16.80 -31.69
C ALA A 41 15.38 16.16 -31.31
N LYS A 42 15.03 15.06 -32.00
CA LYS A 42 13.91 14.20 -31.60
C LYS A 42 14.33 13.69 -30.25
N ASP A 43 13.70 14.23 -29.23
CA ASP A 43 13.98 13.95 -27.83
C ASP A 43 14.09 12.42 -27.68
N PRO A 44 15.29 11.86 -27.41
CA PRO A 44 15.53 10.41 -27.44
C PRO A 44 14.79 9.66 -26.33
N PHE A 45 13.95 10.37 -25.57
CA PHE A 45 13.11 9.89 -24.49
C PHE A 45 11.63 9.88 -24.85
N THR A 46 11.29 9.67 -26.12
CA THR A 46 9.91 9.31 -26.47
C THR A 46 9.68 7.88 -25.99
N TYR A 47 9.42 7.72 -24.69
CA TYR A 47 8.75 6.53 -24.18
C TYR A 47 7.51 6.38 -25.03
N THR A 48 7.47 5.34 -25.86
CA THR A 48 6.19 4.86 -26.38
C THR A 48 5.44 4.38 -25.16
N SER A 49 4.76 5.32 -24.50
CA SER A 49 3.76 5.01 -23.48
C SER A 49 2.75 4.15 -24.22
N TYR A 50 2.90 2.84 -24.15
CA TYR A 50 1.91 1.94 -24.71
C TYR A 50 0.62 2.32 -23.99
N PRO A 51 -0.36 2.94 -24.67
CA PRO A 51 -1.62 3.23 -24.03
C PRO A 51 -2.13 1.87 -23.59
N ALA A 52 -2.24 1.65 -22.28
CA ALA A 52 -2.75 0.41 -21.78
C ALA A 52 -4.14 0.24 -22.43
N PRO A 53 -4.45 -0.94 -23.00
CA PRO A 53 -5.69 -1.15 -23.73
C PRO A 53 -6.87 -0.76 -22.83
N VAL A 54 -7.93 -0.18 -23.40
CA VAL A 54 -9.08 0.36 -22.64
C VAL A 54 -9.67 -0.69 -21.67
N THR A 55 -9.62 -1.96 -22.07
CA THR A 55 -10.03 -3.11 -21.24
C THR A 55 -9.26 -3.21 -19.93
N ARG A 56 -7.97 -2.89 -19.94
CA ARG A 56 -7.09 -2.90 -18.76
C ARG A 56 -7.44 -1.80 -17.76
N ARG A 57 -7.69 -0.58 -18.25
CA ARG A 57 -8.12 0.56 -17.39
C ARG A 57 -9.39 0.21 -16.61
N ARG A 58 -10.39 -0.35 -17.29
CA ARG A 58 -11.65 -0.74 -16.63
C ARG A 58 -11.42 -1.82 -15.58
N ARG A 59 -10.60 -2.83 -15.88
CA ARG A 59 -10.26 -3.89 -14.93
C ARG A 59 -9.62 -3.32 -13.66
N ILE A 60 -8.64 -2.43 -13.81
CA ILE A 60 -7.97 -1.77 -12.67
C ILE A 60 -8.99 -0.98 -11.82
N LEU A 61 -9.86 -0.19 -12.45
CA LEU A 61 -10.90 0.57 -11.74
C LEU A 61 -11.90 -0.34 -11.02
N SER A 62 -12.30 -1.44 -11.65
CA SER A 62 -13.17 -2.44 -11.03
C SER A 62 -12.49 -3.12 -9.84
N LEU A 63 -11.20 -3.43 -9.93
CA LEU A 63 -10.43 -3.99 -8.82
C LEU A 63 -10.31 -3.01 -7.65
N PHE A 64 -10.02 -1.73 -7.90
CA PHE A 64 -10.03 -0.71 -6.85
C PHE A 64 -11.40 -0.60 -6.19
N LEU A 65 -12.47 -0.50 -6.99
CA LEU A 65 -13.84 -0.43 -6.47
C LEU A 65 -14.18 -1.64 -5.60
N LEU A 66 -13.92 -2.85 -6.11
CA LEU A 66 -14.22 -4.10 -5.42
C LEU A 66 -13.40 -4.24 -4.14
N SER A 67 -12.11 -3.90 -4.19
CA SER A 67 -11.25 -3.94 -3.02
C SER A 67 -11.72 -2.99 -1.93
N ASN A 68 -12.01 -1.73 -2.27
CA ASN A 68 -12.50 -0.75 -1.29
C ASN A 68 -13.88 -1.12 -0.75
N PHE A 69 -14.76 -1.64 -1.61
CA PHE A 69 -16.08 -2.11 -1.19
C PHE A 69 -15.96 -3.25 -0.19
N ILE A 70 -15.12 -4.24 -0.46
CA ILE A 70 -14.90 -5.37 0.44
C ILE A 70 -14.29 -4.91 1.77
N THR A 71 -13.24 -4.08 1.74
CA THR A 71 -12.67 -3.49 2.98
C THR A 71 -13.74 -2.73 3.76
N LEU A 72 -14.57 -1.92 3.09
CA LEU A 72 -15.65 -1.19 3.76
C LEU A 72 -16.69 -2.14 4.36
N VAL A 73 -17.10 -3.19 3.66
CA VAL A 73 -18.02 -4.21 4.19
C VAL A 73 -17.42 -4.86 5.43
N PHE A 74 -16.19 -5.34 5.38
CA PHE A 74 -15.56 -6.00 6.52
C PHE A 74 -15.25 -5.08 7.70
N THR A 75 -15.14 -3.76 7.48
CA THR A 75 -14.91 -2.79 8.56
C THR A 75 -16.21 -2.25 9.15
N VAL A 76 -17.24 -2.03 8.33
CA VAL A 76 -18.53 -1.48 8.75
C VAL A 76 -19.46 -2.57 9.28
N PHE A 77 -19.48 -3.74 8.66
CA PHE A 77 -20.39 -4.82 9.06
C PHE A 77 -20.24 -5.23 10.53
N PRO A 78 -19.01 -5.44 11.08
CA PRO A 78 -18.82 -5.77 12.49
C PRO A 78 -19.10 -4.62 13.46
N VAL A 79 -19.49 -3.44 12.96
CA VAL A 79 -19.92 -2.29 13.77
C VAL A 79 -21.43 -2.14 13.74
N LEU A 80 -22.09 -2.62 12.68
CA LEU A 80 -23.54 -2.51 12.49
C LEU A 80 -24.31 -3.77 12.91
N VAL A 81 -23.62 -4.91 12.99
CA VAL A 81 -24.24 -6.21 13.24
C VAL A 81 -23.49 -6.91 14.37
N ASP A 82 -24.21 -7.23 15.43
CA ASP A 82 -23.71 -8.07 16.52
C ASP A 82 -23.87 -9.53 16.12
N LEU A 83 -22.76 -10.14 15.70
CA LEU A 83 -22.74 -11.56 15.43
C LEU A 83 -22.69 -12.35 16.75
N PRO A 84 -23.32 -13.53 16.77
CA PRO A 84 -23.32 -14.37 17.96
C PRO A 84 -21.89 -14.76 18.36
N ASN A 85 -21.71 -14.99 19.67
CA ASN A 85 -20.49 -15.56 20.20
C ASN A 85 -20.24 -16.94 19.59
N VAL A 86 -19.03 -17.15 19.10
CA VAL A 86 -18.62 -18.41 18.46
C VAL A 86 -18.52 -19.51 19.50
N ARG A 87 -18.19 -19.14 20.74
CA ARG A 87 -18.04 -20.03 21.87
C ARG A 87 -18.95 -19.59 23.00
N ARG A 88 -19.57 -20.56 23.69
CA ARG A 88 -20.61 -20.34 24.72
C ARG A 88 -20.14 -19.50 25.90
N ASP A 89 -18.84 -19.48 26.16
CA ASP A 89 -18.17 -18.74 27.23
C ASP A 89 -17.86 -17.28 26.88
N GLY A 90 -18.12 -16.83 25.65
CA GLY A 90 -18.04 -15.42 25.25
C GLY A 90 -16.64 -14.92 24.91
N TRP A 91 -15.64 -15.79 24.84
CA TRP A 91 -14.24 -15.38 24.63
C TRP A 91 -13.92 -14.95 23.19
N TYR A 92 -14.77 -15.33 22.24
CA TYR A 92 -14.56 -15.02 20.82
C TYR A 92 -15.89 -14.71 20.14
N VAL A 93 -15.99 -13.49 19.59
CA VAL A 93 -17.22 -12.94 19.00
C VAL A 93 -17.14 -13.10 17.48
N GLY A 94 -18.28 -13.34 16.83
CA GLY A 94 -18.32 -13.46 15.37
C GLY A 94 -17.76 -12.21 14.65
N ASN A 95 -17.89 -11.03 15.25
CA ASN A 95 -17.37 -9.76 14.72
C ASN A 95 -15.85 -9.80 14.52
N ASP A 96 -15.12 -10.48 15.40
CA ASP A 96 -13.66 -10.63 15.30
C ASP A 96 -13.24 -11.54 14.15
N ILE A 97 -14.03 -12.60 13.88
CA ILE A 97 -13.81 -13.48 12.72
C ILE A 97 -13.94 -12.67 11.43
N ILE A 98 -14.99 -11.86 11.32
CA ILE A 98 -15.20 -11.03 10.14
C ILE A 98 -14.03 -10.06 9.94
N ARG A 99 -13.56 -9.40 11.00
CA ARG A 99 -12.37 -8.52 10.93
C ARG A 99 -11.11 -9.29 10.49
N LEU A 100 -10.92 -10.53 10.93
CA LEU A 100 -9.79 -11.36 10.55
C LEU A 100 -9.85 -11.82 9.08
N LEU A 101 -11.05 -11.98 8.51
CA LEU A 101 -11.23 -12.37 7.11
C LEU A 101 -10.93 -11.26 6.11
N GLU A 102 -11.05 -9.98 6.51
CA GLU A 102 -10.76 -8.83 5.67
C GLU A 102 -9.42 -8.93 4.93
N PRO A 103 -8.27 -9.05 5.62
CA PRO A 103 -6.97 -9.13 4.96
C PRO A 103 -6.85 -10.34 4.03
N ILE A 104 -7.49 -11.46 4.36
CA ILE A 104 -7.42 -12.71 3.60
C ILE A 104 -8.11 -12.54 2.24
N VAL A 105 -9.26 -11.84 2.22
CA VAL A 105 -10.05 -11.60 1.00
C VAL A 105 -9.50 -10.43 0.20
N VAL A 106 -9.07 -9.36 0.88
CA VAL A 106 -8.62 -8.12 0.22
C VAL A 106 -7.22 -8.26 -0.36
N PHE A 107 -6.33 -9.02 0.27
CA PHE A 107 -4.95 -9.16 -0.20
C PHE A 107 -4.82 -9.68 -1.64
N PRO A 108 -5.52 -10.75 -2.07
CA PRO A 108 -5.50 -11.19 -3.47
C PRO A 108 -5.95 -10.11 -4.45
N LEU A 109 -6.93 -9.27 -4.08
CA LEU A 109 -7.40 -8.17 -4.92
C LEU A 109 -6.36 -7.06 -5.04
N GLN A 110 -5.72 -6.70 -3.93
CA GLN A 110 -4.62 -5.72 -3.93
C GLN A 110 -3.43 -6.23 -4.76
N PHE A 111 -3.10 -7.52 -4.66
CA PHE A 111 -2.08 -8.13 -5.51
C PHE A 111 -2.48 -8.11 -6.99
N ALA A 112 -3.76 -8.37 -7.32
CA ALA A 112 -4.26 -8.26 -8.68
C ALA A 112 -4.13 -6.82 -9.24
N ILE A 113 -4.36 -5.79 -8.41
CA ILE A 113 -4.13 -4.37 -8.80
C ILE A 113 -2.64 -4.14 -9.11
N LEU A 114 -1.73 -4.69 -8.29
CA LEU A 114 -0.30 -4.60 -8.53
C LEU A 114 0.09 -5.30 -9.83
N TYR A 115 -0.43 -6.50 -10.06
CA TYR A 115 -0.19 -7.27 -11.28
C TYR A 115 -0.66 -6.53 -12.53
N GLU A 116 -1.84 -5.93 -12.46
CA GLU A 116 -2.41 -5.13 -13.54
C GLU A 116 -1.67 -3.81 -13.79
N SER A 117 -0.70 -3.41 -12.96
CA SER A 117 0.18 -2.26 -13.24
C SER A 117 1.13 -2.52 -14.41
N GLY A 118 1.50 -3.79 -14.63
CA GLY A 118 2.38 -4.21 -15.72
C GLY A 118 3.86 -4.13 -15.39
N ILE A 119 4.17 -3.84 -14.12
CA ILE A 119 5.54 -3.85 -13.62
C ILE A 119 6.23 -5.19 -13.92
N PHE A 120 5.51 -6.32 -13.86
CA PHE A 120 6.04 -7.65 -14.12
C PHE A 120 6.25 -8.02 -15.60
N TRP A 121 5.65 -7.26 -16.51
CA TRP A 121 5.68 -7.55 -17.95
C TRP A 121 6.66 -6.68 -18.73
N SER A 122 7.23 -5.67 -18.07
CA SER A 122 8.09 -4.69 -18.70
C SER A 122 9.45 -5.33 -19.01
N VAL A 123 9.59 -5.89 -20.21
CA VAL A 123 10.90 -6.35 -20.71
C VAL A 123 11.84 -5.13 -20.75
N PRO A 124 13.02 -5.18 -20.10
CA PRO A 124 13.95 -4.05 -20.09
C PRO A 124 14.45 -3.75 -21.52
N LYS A 125 13.78 -2.84 -22.23
CA LYS A 125 14.26 -2.33 -23.52
C LYS A 125 15.03 -1.03 -23.29
N GLY A 126 16.30 -1.17 -22.91
CA GLY A 126 17.30 -0.09 -22.94
C GLY A 126 17.31 0.85 -21.73
N ARG A 127 18.51 1.02 -21.14
CA ARG A 127 18.90 1.92 -20.03
C ARG A 127 17.77 2.29 -19.06
N HIS A 128 17.72 1.51 -17.98
CA HIS A 128 17.03 1.84 -16.74
C HIS A 128 17.34 3.29 -16.32
N ARG A 129 16.36 4.20 -16.48
CA ARG A 129 16.26 5.30 -15.53
C ARG A 129 15.95 4.65 -14.20
N GLY A 130 16.87 4.76 -13.24
CA GLY A 130 16.69 4.16 -11.92
C GLY A 130 15.35 4.54 -11.28
N MET A 131 14.95 3.78 -10.26
CA MET A 131 13.70 3.86 -9.48
C MET A 131 13.20 5.29 -9.17
N PHE A 132 14.08 6.29 -9.20
CA PHE A 132 13.78 7.69 -8.97
C PHE A 132 14.12 8.58 -10.16
N GLY A 133 13.66 8.24 -11.38
CA GLY A 133 13.87 9.01 -12.62
C GLY A 133 13.32 10.45 -12.65
N VAL A 134 13.02 11.03 -11.49
CA VAL A 134 13.02 12.47 -11.25
C VAL A 134 14.49 12.89 -11.20
N ASN A 135 14.87 13.99 -11.84
CA ASN A 135 16.07 14.71 -11.39
C ASN A 135 15.77 15.20 -9.97
N PHE A 136 15.93 14.32 -8.98
CA PHE A 136 16.00 14.70 -7.59
C PHE A 136 17.17 15.66 -7.50
N ASP A 137 16.87 16.80 -6.90
CA ASP A 137 17.86 17.79 -6.51
C ASP A 137 19.03 17.08 -5.81
N LEU A 138 20.24 17.60 -6.02
CA LEU A 138 21.50 16.97 -5.62
C LEU A 138 21.49 16.55 -4.14
N SER A 139 20.79 17.32 -3.31
CA SER A 139 20.53 17.13 -1.89
C SER A 139 19.81 15.81 -1.54
N VAL A 140 18.81 15.37 -2.32
CA VAL A 140 18.13 14.08 -2.06
C VAL A 140 18.94 12.89 -2.55
N ARG A 141 19.74 13.06 -3.62
CA ARG A 141 20.67 12.02 -4.09
C ARG A 141 21.76 11.73 -3.07
N VAL A 142 22.26 12.74 -2.35
CA VAL A 142 23.23 12.55 -1.27
C VAL A 142 22.61 11.78 -0.10
N ALA A 143 21.39 12.12 0.30
CA ALA A 143 20.70 11.44 1.39
C ALA A 143 20.38 9.95 1.08
N LEU A 144 20.02 9.64 -0.17
CA LEU A 144 19.67 8.27 -0.60
C LEU A 144 20.82 7.50 -1.25
N GLN A 145 22.03 8.11 -1.32
CA GLN A 145 23.19 7.49 -1.94
C GLN A 145 23.55 6.12 -1.34
N PRO A 146 23.53 5.92 -0.01
CA PRO A 146 23.81 4.62 0.59
C PRO A 146 22.82 3.55 0.14
N LEU A 147 21.53 3.89 0.10
CA LEU A 147 20.47 2.99 -0.35
C LEU A 147 20.62 2.64 -1.83
N SER A 148 20.95 3.62 -2.67
CA SER A 148 21.17 3.38 -4.10
C SER A 148 22.37 2.45 -4.37
N LYS A 149 23.44 2.53 -3.56
CA LYS A 149 24.59 1.62 -3.67
C LYS A 149 24.22 0.19 -3.28
N ILE A 150 23.42 0.02 -2.23
CA ILE A 150 22.90 -1.29 -1.82
C ILE A 150 22.01 -1.86 -2.92
N LEU A 151 21.06 -1.08 -3.43
CA LEU A 151 20.15 -1.53 -4.50
C LEU A 151 20.88 -1.88 -5.80
N ASN A 152 21.91 -1.09 -6.18
CA ASN A 152 22.74 -1.37 -7.35
C ASN A 152 23.68 -2.56 -7.14
N ALA A 153 24.06 -2.88 -5.90
CA ALA A 153 24.91 -4.04 -5.61
C ALA A 153 24.21 -5.37 -5.84
N PHE A 154 22.87 -5.41 -5.79
CA PHE A 154 22.10 -6.64 -5.92
C PHE A 154 21.60 -6.93 -7.34
N ASP A 155 21.91 -6.09 -8.34
CA ASP A 155 21.39 -6.17 -9.74
C ASP A 155 19.92 -6.65 -9.80
N THR A 156 19.12 -6.22 -8.81
CA THR A 156 17.83 -6.83 -8.57
C THR A 156 16.82 -6.18 -9.49
N PRO A 157 16.06 -6.96 -10.27
CA PRO A 157 15.03 -6.41 -11.14
C PRO A 157 14.05 -5.54 -10.33
N GLU A 158 13.75 -4.33 -10.81
CA GLU A 158 12.74 -3.43 -10.21
C GLU A 158 11.42 -4.16 -9.85
N PRO A 159 10.87 -5.07 -10.69
CA PRO A 159 9.64 -5.78 -10.35
C PRO A 159 9.77 -6.64 -9.09
N LEU A 160 10.94 -7.23 -8.84
CA LEU A 160 11.19 -8.05 -7.65
C LEU A 160 11.24 -7.15 -6.40
N ILE A 161 11.94 -6.02 -6.46
CA ILE A 161 11.99 -5.04 -5.35
C ILE A 161 10.57 -4.58 -5.01
N ILE A 162 9.78 -4.20 -6.02
CA ILE A 162 8.41 -3.73 -5.84
C ILE A 162 7.51 -4.82 -5.26
N ALA A 163 7.62 -6.06 -5.74
CA ALA A 163 6.89 -7.19 -5.17
C ALA A 163 7.27 -7.41 -3.70
N THR A 164 8.56 -7.40 -3.36
CA THR A 164 9.03 -7.55 -1.98
C THR A 164 8.49 -6.43 -1.08
N LEU A 165 8.58 -5.18 -1.51
CA LEU A 165 8.02 -4.05 -0.76
C LEU A 165 6.51 -4.20 -0.56
N PHE A 166 5.80 -4.66 -1.58
CA PHE A 166 4.36 -4.91 -1.50
C PHE A 166 4.03 -6.04 -0.52
N MET A 167 4.79 -7.12 -0.54
CA MET A 167 4.61 -8.23 0.40
C MET A 167 4.90 -7.81 1.84
N VAL A 168 5.93 -6.99 2.07
CA VAL A 168 6.23 -6.43 3.41
C VAL A 168 5.12 -5.50 3.88
N ALA A 169 4.67 -4.56 3.03
CA ALA A 169 3.57 -3.66 3.34
C ALA A 169 2.28 -4.42 3.66
N SER A 170 1.98 -5.44 2.86
CA SER A 170 0.83 -6.32 3.07
C SER A 170 0.97 -7.14 4.35
N ALA A 171 2.16 -7.67 4.65
CA ALA A 171 2.39 -8.40 5.90
C ALA A 171 2.17 -7.49 7.12
N ILE A 172 2.66 -6.25 7.11
CA ILE A 172 2.42 -5.28 8.19
C ILE A 172 0.91 -5.03 8.35
N TYR A 173 0.19 -4.82 7.25
CA TYR A 173 -1.26 -4.63 7.25
C TYR A 173 -1.99 -5.84 7.87
N GLN A 174 -1.67 -7.06 7.41
CA GLN A 174 -2.28 -8.30 7.90
C GLN A 174 -1.95 -8.60 9.37
N GLN A 175 -0.72 -8.28 9.81
CA GLN A 175 -0.35 -8.44 11.21
C GLN A 175 -1.15 -7.49 12.11
N GLY A 176 -1.52 -6.30 11.64
CA GLY A 176 -2.48 -5.44 12.33
C GLY A 176 -3.79 -6.18 12.65
N ALA A 177 -4.34 -6.94 11.69
CA ALA A 177 -5.51 -7.79 11.91
C ALA A 177 -5.27 -8.85 12.99
N GLY A 178 -4.16 -9.57 12.86
CA GLY A 178 -3.79 -10.64 13.79
C GLY A 178 -3.61 -10.14 15.21
N PHE A 179 -2.89 -9.03 15.41
CA PHE A 179 -2.72 -8.41 16.72
C PHE A 179 -4.05 -7.90 17.29
N HIS A 180 -4.92 -7.31 16.47
CA HIS A 180 -6.24 -6.89 16.94
C HIS A 180 -7.04 -8.10 17.46
N SER A 181 -7.21 -9.13 16.62
CA SER A 181 -7.98 -10.33 16.99
C SER A 181 -7.39 -11.06 18.20
N ALA A 182 -6.07 -11.21 18.26
CA ALA A 182 -5.41 -11.81 19.42
C ALA A 182 -5.66 -11.01 20.70
N SER A 183 -5.54 -9.67 20.63
CA SER A 183 -5.78 -8.79 21.78
C SER A 183 -7.23 -8.87 22.25
N VAL A 184 -8.21 -8.93 21.35
CA VAL A 184 -9.62 -9.09 21.71
C VAL A 184 -9.86 -10.41 22.43
N MET A 185 -9.32 -11.52 21.94
CA MET A 185 -9.44 -12.83 22.60
C MET A 185 -8.90 -12.81 24.03
N TYR A 186 -7.71 -12.23 24.22
CA TYR A 186 -7.12 -12.08 25.56
C TYR A 186 -7.96 -11.16 26.44
N LYS A 187 -8.38 -10.01 25.92
CA LYS A 187 -9.20 -9.02 26.66
C LYS A 187 -10.50 -9.65 27.15
N HIS A 188 -11.28 -10.30 26.28
CA HIS A 188 -12.55 -10.94 26.64
C HIS A 188 -12.38 -12.05 27.68
N THR A 189 -11.24 -12.76 27.67
CA THR A 189 -10.97 -13.78 28.69
C THR A 189 -10.83 -13.14 30.08
N VAL A 190 -10.15 -12.00 30.17
CA VAL A 190 -10.02 -11.23 31.43
C VAL A 190 -11.36 -10.63 31.82
N GLU A 191 -12.11 -10.08 30.86
CA GLU A 191 -13.45 -9.52 31.06
C GLU A 191 -14.40 -10.53 31.68
N VAL A 192 -14.52 -11.71 31.07
CA VAL A 192 -15.37 -12.79 31.58
C VAL A 192 -14.94 -13.27 32.97
N LEU A 193 -13.64 -13.25 33.27
CA LEU A 193 -13.14 -13.57 34.61
C LEU A 193 -13.60 -12.53 35.64
N VAL A 194 -13.44 -11.25 35.32
CA VAL A 194 -13.86 -10.13 36.17
C VAL A 194 -15.38 -10.13 36.38
N ASP A 195 -16.16 -10.35 35.33
CA ASP A 195 -17.62 -10.37 35.40
C ASP A 195 -18.15 -11.49 36.29
N ARG A 196 -17.49 -12.66 36.26
CA ARG A 196 -17.88 -13.81 37.09
C ARG A 196 -17.38 -13.71 38.53
N HIS A 197 -16.30 -12.96 38.75
CA HIS A 197 -15.60 -12.87 40.03
C HIS A 197 -15.20 -11.40 40.30
N PRO A 198 -16.16 -10.49 40.53
CA PRO A 198 -15.87 -9.06 40.68
C PRO A 198 -14.88 -8.76 41.83
N GLU A 199 -14.88 -9.60 42.87
CA GLU A 199 -13.97 -9.51 44.03
C GLU A 199 -12.49 -9.60 43.66
N ILE A 200 -12.16 -10.21 42.52
CA ILE A 200 -10.79 -10.36 42.04
C ILE A 200 -10.17 -8.99 41.73
N THR A 201 -10.95 -8.04 41.20
CA THR A 201 -10.42 -6.70 40.86
C THR A 201 -10.12 -5.85 42.09
N THR A 202 -10.87 -6.04 43.18
CA THR A 202 -10.58 -5.43 44.48
C THR A 202 -9.37 -6.06 45.17
N THR A 203 -9.18 -7.37 44.99
CA THR A 203 -8.07 -8.11 45.62
C THR A 203 -6.76 -7.92 44.84
N TYR A 204 -6.85 -7.88 43.52
CA TYR A 204 -5.73 -7.81 42.58
C TYR A 204 -5.99 -6.70 41.54
N PRO A 205 -5.74 -5.42 41.90
CA PRO A 205 -5.96 -4.29 41.01
C PRO A 205 -5.15 -4.37 39.71
N GLU A 206 -4.07 -5.17 39.68
CA GLU A 206 -3.25 -5.45 38.50
C GLU A 206 -4.05 -6.08 37.36
N ILE A 207 -5.15 -6.78 37.64
CA ILE A 207 -5.99 -7.40 36.60
C ILE A 207 -6.67 -6.33 35.74
N ASN A 208 -7.13 -5.23 36.34
CA ASN A 208 -7.66 -4.09 35.59
C ASN A 208 -6.55 -3.40 34.78
N ALA A 209 -5.33 -3.34 35.31
CA ALA A 209 -4.19 -2.80 34.57
C ALA A 209 -3.84 -3.68 33.36
N ILE A 210 -3.88 -5.00 33.50
CA ILE A 210 -3.67 -5.96 32.40
C ILE A 210 -4.76 -5.81 31.33
N TYR A 211 -6.03 -5.75 31.73
CA TYR A 211 -7.15 -5.52 30.80
C TYR A 211 -6.94 -4.22 30.00
N SER A 212 -6.66 -3.12 30.71
CA SER A 212 -6.41 -1.82 30.10
C SER A 212 -5.20 -1.83 29.16
N TYR A 213 -4.12 -2.52 29.54
CA TYR A 213 -2.92 -2.66 28.70
C TYR A 213 -3.22 -3.42 27.40
N ILE A 214 -3.97 -4.52 27.46
CA ILE A 214 -4.34 -5.30 26.27
C ILE A 214 -5.26 -4.47 25.35
N ARG A 215 -6.31 -3.86 25.90
CA ARG A 215 -7.27 -3.04 25.13
C ARG A 215 -6.60 -1.82 24.53
N ASN A 216 -5.95 -1.00 25.36
CA ASN A 216 -5.47 0.30 24.91
C ASN A 216 -4.20 0.18 24.07
N LEU A 217 -3.19 -0.56 24.54
CA LEU A 217 -1.94 -0.66 23.81
C LEU A 217 -2.03 -1.61 22.64
N TRP A 218 -2.37 -2.88 22.86
CA TRP A 218 -2.25 -3.89 21.82
C TRP A 218 -3.39 -3.85 20.82
N GLN A 219 -4.63 -3.80 21.29
CA GLN A 219 -5.81 -3.74 20.42
C GLN A 219 -5.94 -2.37 19.75
N HIS A 220 -5.90 -1.28 20.51
CA HIS A 220 -6.26 0.04 19.98
C HIS A 220 -5.09 0.86 19.40
N ILE A 221 -3.87 0.71 19.92
CA ILE A 221 -2.70 1.44 19.40
C ILE A 221 -1.93 0.57 18.41
N ILE A 222 -1.29 -0.51 18.85
CA ILE A 222 -0.36 -1.27 18.00
C ILE A 222 -1.06 -1.85 16.77
N ALA A 223 -2.11 -2.64 16.95
CA ALA A 223 -2.77 -3.33 15.84
C ALA A 223 -3.32 -2.36 14.78
N HIS A 224 -3.97 -1.29 15.23
CA HIS A 224 -4.54 -0.25 14.41
C HIS A 224 -3.50 0.59 13.65
N TYR A 225 -2.41 0.99 14.30
CA TYR A 225 -1.35 1.72 13.61
C TYR A 225 -0.61 0.82 12.61
N MET A 226 -0.48 -0.49 12.89
CA MET A 226 0.05 -1.45 11.91
C MET A 226 -0.84 -1.54 10.67
N TYR A 227 -2.16 -1.63 10.84
CA TYR A 227 -3.13 -1.54 9.73
C TYR A 227 -2.92 -0.26 8.90
N ALA A 228 -2.91 0.89 9.56
CA ALA A 228 -2.76 2.18 8.89
C ALA A 228 -1.44 2.27 8.12
N ILE A 229 -0.31 1.92 8.75
CA ILE A 229 1.02 1.96 8.13
C ILE A 229 1.09 1.01 6.94
N GLY A 230 0.62 -0.23 7.08
CA GLY A 230 0.61 -1.20 5.98
C GLY A 230 -0.20 -0.71 4.77
N GLY A 231 -1.40 -0.16 5.00
CA GLY A 231 -2.26 0.37 3.94
C GLY A 231 -1.68 1.62 3.26
N ILE A 232 -1.02 2.47 4.04
CA ILE A 232 -0.26 3.62 3.54
C ILE A 232 0.88 3.15 2.63
N LEU A 233 1.68 2.18 3.06
CA LEU A 233 2.79 1.61 2.27
C LEU A 233 2.29 0.94 0.98
N GLN A 234 1.17 0.21 1.02
CA GLN A 234 0.54 -0.31 -0.21
C GLN A 234 0.14 0.82 -1.16
N SER A 235 -0.46 1.89 -0.65
CA SER A 235 -0.87 3.06 -1.45
C SER A 235 0.33 3.79 -2.08
N PHE A 236 1.45 3.89 -1.36
CA PHE A 236 2.73 4.36 -1.90
C PHE A 236 3.18 3.53 -3.09
N ILE A 237 3.15 2.20 -2.95
CA ILE A 237 3.58 1.28 -3.99
C ILE A 237 2.67 1.39 -5.22
N PHE A 238 1.36 1.48 -5.04
CA PHE A 238 0.42 1.69 -6.15
C PHE A 238 0.65 3.02 -6.85
N ALA A 239 0.78 4.13 -6.12
CA ALA A 239 1.11 5.42 -6.72
C ALA A 239 2.43 5.35 -7.51
N TYR A 240 3.43 4.64 -6.98
CA TYR A 240 4.71 4.45 -7.64
C TYR A 240 4.60 3.65 -8.94
N VAL A 241 4.00 2.45 -8.93
CA VAL A 241 3.93 1.61 -10.14
C VAL A 241 3.03 2.20 -11.23
N TYR A 242 2.06 3.03 -10.85
CA TYR A 242 1.16 3.71 -11.79
C TYR A 242 1.62 5.14 -12.16
N ARG A 243 2.79 5.60 -11.68
CA ARG A 243 3.28 6.98 -11.90
C ARG A 243 3.35 7.40 -13.37
N ASP A 244 3.78 6.45 -14.22
CA ASP A 244 4.01 6.67 -15.64
C ASP A 244 2.83 6.22 -16.51
N VAL A 245 1.78 5.61 -15.93
CA VAL A 245 0.59 5.19 -16.66
C VAL A 245 -0.24 6.41 -17.05
N SER A 246 -0.39 6.63 -18.36
CA SER A 246 -1.20 7.71 -18.93
C SER A 246 -2.25 7.13 -19.86
N HIS A 247 -3.48 7.62 -19.76
CA HIS A 247 -4.55 7.29 -20.67
C HIS A 247 -5.11 8.56 -21.33
N PRO A 248 -5.86 8.42 -22.44
CA PRO A 248 -6.80 9.46 -22.85
C PRO A 248 -7.77 9.78 -21.71
N SER A 249 -8.45 10.92 -21.83
CA SER A 249 -9.52 11.28 -20.90
C SER A 249 -10.56 10.17 -20.75
N PHE A 250 -11.34 10.24 -19.68
CA PHE A 250 -12.48 9.34 -19.55
C PHE A 250 -13.57 9.71 -20.56
N ASP A 251 -13.53 9.09 -21.73
CA ASP A 251 -14.54 9.33 -22.76
C ASP A 251 -15.81 8.50 -22.50
N ASN A 252 -15.68 7.40 -21.74
CA ASN A 252 -16.77 6.49 -21.39
C ASN A 252 -17.36 6.79 -20.00
N ALA A 253 -18.69 6.94 -19.91
CA ALA A 253 -19.41 7.13 -18.65
C ALA A 253 -19.16 6.01 -17.63
N LYS A 254 -19.04 4.74 -18.07
CA LYS A 254 -18.80 3.60 -17.19
C LYS A 254 -17.48 3.72 -16.43
N ASP A 255 -16.41 4.14 -17.11
CA ASP A 255 -15.09 4.29 -16.49
C ASP A 255 -15.09 5.47 -15.49
N ARG A 256 -15.82 6.56 -15.79
CA ARG A 256 -16.02 7.67 -14.85
C ARG A 256 -16.76 7.21 -13.60
N THR A 257 -17.87 6.48 -13.77
CA THR A 257 -18.66 5.98 -12.63
C THR A 257 -17.84 5.07 -11.75
N LEU A 258 -17.09 4.11 -12.33
CA LEU A 258 -16.22 3.23 -11.56
C LEU A 258 -15.16 4.03 -10.78
N TRP A 259 -14.53 5.02 -11.42
CA TRP A 259 -13.54 5.87 -10.77
C TRP A 259 -14.13 6.70 -9.63
N ILE A 260 -15.29 7.34 -9.83
CA ILE A 260 -16.00 8.13 -8.81
C ILE A 260 -16.36 7.25 -7.61
N LEU A 261 -16.99 6.10 -7.86
CA LEU A 261 -17.39 5.18 -6.79
C LEU A 261 -16.18 4.66 -6.01
N ALA A 262 -15.13 4.24 -6.71
CA ALA A 262 -13.90 3.80 -6.04
C ALA A 262 -13.33 4.92 -5.15
N THR A 263 -13.28 6.15 -5.69
CA THR A 263 -12.76 7.34 -4.99
C THR A 263 -13.57 7.65 -3.72
N ILE A 264 -14.89 7.61 -3.81
CA ILE A 264 -15.78 7.82 -2.66
C ILE A 264 -15.54 6.74 -1.61
N LEU A 265 -15.54 5.46 -1.99
CA LEU A 265 -15.35 4.37 -1.03
C LEU A 265 -14.01 4.47 -0.32
N TYR A 266 -12.91 4.75 -1.03
CA TYR A 266 -11.60 4.90 -0.39
C TYR A 266 -11.53 6.14 0.51
N GLY A 267 -12.11 7.27 0.09
CA GLY A 267 -12.23 8.46 0.93
C GLY A 267 -13.02 8.19 2.22
N LEU A 268 -14.12 7.42 2.13
CA LEU A 268 -14.91 6.97 3.28
C LEU A 268 -14.09 6.05 4.18
N THR A 269 -13.30 5.11 3.64
CA THR A 269 -12.40 4.25 4.43
C THR A 269 -11.39 5.09 5.20
N VAL A 270 -10.71 6.05 4.55
CA VAL A 270 -9.75 6.94 5.21
C VAL A 270 -10.43 7.75 6.32
N GLY A 271 -11.60 8.33 6.06
CA GLY A 271 -12.36 9.09 7.05
C GLY A 271 -12.84 8.22 8.22
N ALA A 272 -13.36 7.03 7.97
CA ALA A 272 -13.84 6.10 8.99
C ALA A 272 -12.71 5.64 9.91
N VAL A 273 -11.54 5.31 9.34
CA VAL A 273 -10.34 4.99 10.12
C VAL A 273 -9.92 6.20 10.98
N ALA A 274 -9.92 7.41 10.42
CA ALA A 274 -9.54 8.60 11.17
C ALA A 274 -10.43 8.90 12.40
N ILE A 275 -11.73 8.57 12.32
CA ILE A 275 -12.72 8.82 13.37
C ILE A 275 -12.62 7.80 14.51
N ASN A 276 -12.43 6.52 14.16
CA ASN A 276 -12.49 5.45 15.15
C ASN A 276 -11.17 5.25 15.92
N PHE A 277 -10.06 5.79 15.43
CA PHE A 277 -8.73 5.45 15.96
C PHE A 277 -8.25 6.49 16.99
N PRO A 278 -7.53 6.08 18.06
CA PRO A 278 -6.88 7.02 18.97
C PRO A 278 -5.89 7.91 18.21
N TYR A 279 -6.08 9.23 18.30
CA TYR A 279 -5.36 10.23 17.50
C TYR A 279 -5.49 10.04 15.97
N GLY A 280 -6.46 9.26 15.50
CA GLY A 280 -6.64 8.89 14.10
C GLY A 280 -6.80 10.10 13.18
N SER A 281 -7.50 11.13 13.64
CA SER A 281 -7.70 12.37 12.89
C SER A 281 -6.40 13.13 12.65
N ALA A 282 -5.48 13.16 13.62
CA ALA A 282 -4.17 13.78 13.45
C ALA A 282 -3.32 13.00 12.45
N VAL A 283 -3.28 11.66 12.58
CA VAL A 283 -2.56 10.77 11.66
C VAL A 283 -3.10 10.90 10.24
N ALA A 284 -4.43 10.93 10.08
CA ALA A 284 -5.07 11.10 8.79
C ALA A 284 -4.76 12.45 8.16
N LEU A 285 -4.71 13.54 8.93
CA LEU A 285 -4.27 14.84 8.42
C LEU A 285 -2.83 14.80 7.92
N VAL A 286 -1.91 14.18 8.66
CA VAL A 286 -0.51 14.03 8.21
C VAL A 286 -0.47 13.25 6.89
N LEU A 287 -1.17 12.11 6.81
CA LEU A 287 -1.29 11.32 5.59
C LEU A 287 -1.85 12.15 4.43
N ILE A 288 -2.95 12.84 4.63
CA ILE A 288 -3.64 13.59 3.59
C ILE A 288 -2.80 14.79 3.13
N LEU A 289 -2.27 15.59 4.06
CA LEU A 289 -1.54 16.82 3.74
C LEU A 289 -0.15 16.54 3.19
N VAL A 290 0.63 15.71 3.90
CA VAL A 290 2.02 15.43 3.51
C VAL A 290 2.03 14.50 2.30
N TRP A 291 1.38 13.34 2.39
CA TRP A 291 1.42 12.36 1.32
C TRP A 291 0.44 12.66 0.19
N GLY A 292 -0.84 12.90 0.49
CA GLY A 292 -1.84 13.20 -0.52
C GLY A 292 -1.54 14.47 -1.31
N PHE A 293 -1.52 15.63 -0.65
CA PHE A 293 -1.31 16.91 -1.32
C PHE A 293 0.15 17.19 -1.64
N GLY A 294 1.07 16.97 -0.68
CA GLY A 294 2.50 17.25 -0.87
C GLY A 294 3.14 16.37 -1.95
N PHE A 295 3.11 15.05 -1.77
CA PHE A 295 3.77 14.13 -2.69
C PHE A 295 2.93 13.80 -3.94
N VAL A 296 1.73 13.23 -3.77
CA VAL A 296 0.90 12.80 -4.94
C VAL A 296 0.41 14.02 -5.72
N GLY A 297 -0.13 15.02 -5.04
CA GLY A 297 -0.57 16.28 -5.63
C GLY A 297 0.56 17.06 -6.30
N GLY A 298 1.70 17.23 -5.60
CA GLY A 298 2.88 17.88 -6.15
C GLY A 298 3.44 17.17 -7.39
N TYR A 299 3.49 15.83 -7.37
CA TYR A 299 3.91 15.04 -8.53
C TYR A 299 2.94 15.20 -9.71
N LEU A 300 1.63 15.07 -9.48
CA LEU A 300 0.59 15.29 -10.50
C LEU A 300 0.65 16.68 -11.12
N TRP A 301 0.89 17.70 -10.31
CA TRP A 301 1.06 19.08 -10.77
C TRP A 301 2.28 19.19 -11.70
N ARG A 302 3.44 18.69 -11.26
CA ARG A 302 4.69 18.73 -12.03
C ARG A 302 4.58 18.07 -13.40
N ILE A 303 3.90 16.94 -13.50
CA ILE A 303 3.76 16.21 -14.78
C ILE A 303 2.57 16.69 -15.63
N GLY A 304 1.86 17.76 -15.21
CA GLY A 304 0.66 18.25 -15.90
C GLY A 304 -0.49 17.24 -15.92
N GLY A 305 -0.48 16.27 -15.00
CA GLY A 305 -1.41 15.14 -14.94
C GLY A 305 -2.73 15.49 -14.26
N GLY A 306 -2.78 16.55 -13.46
CA GLY A 306 -3.98 16.93 -12.70
C GLY A 306 -5.08 17.62 -13.51
N ARG A 307 -4.76 18.19 -14.68
CA ARG A 307 -5.70 19.06 -15.44
C ARG A 307 -6.69 18.30 -16.32
N VAL A 308 -6.32 17.11 -16.79
CA VAL A 308 -7.14 16.31 -17.69
C VAL A 308 -7.68 15.10 -16.95
N TRP A 309 -9.00 15.06 -16.76
CA TRP A 309 -9.65 14.01 -15.99
C TRP A 309 -9.48 12.63 -16.63
N GLY A 310 -9.03 11.64 -15.85
CA GLY A 310 -8.78 10.28 -16.28
C GLY A 310 -7.39 10.06 -16.90
N LYS A 311 -6.65 11.13 -17.21
CA LYS A 311 -5.32 11.01 -17.82
C LYS A 311 -4.35 10.23 -16.94
N ARG A 312 -4.33 10.52 -15.64
CA ARG A 312 -3.53 9.82 -14.61
C ARG A 312 -4.46 9.20 -13.57
N PHE A 313 -5.39 8.38 -14.02
CA PHE A 313 -6.57 8.01 -13.23
C PHE A 313 -6.26 7.42 -11.84
N VAL A 314 -5.19 6.64 -11.66
CA VAL A 314 -4.82 6.08 -10.34
C VAL A 314 -4.32 7.15 -9.38
N LEU A 315 -3.39 8.01 -9.82
CA LEU A 315 -2.90 9.11 -8.99
C LEU A 315 -4.01 10.12 -8.67
N GLN A 316 -4.85 10.43 -9.67
CA GLN A 316 -6.02 11.28 -9.48
C GLN A 316 -7.01 10.65 -8.50
N TYR A 317 -7.21 9.33 -8.57
CA TYR A 317 -8.06 8.58 -7.63
C TYR A 317 -7.58 8.76 -6.19
N TYR A 318 -6.28 8.60 -5.91
CA TYR A 318 -5.73 8.80 -4.58
C TYR A 318 -5.93 10.24 -4.10
N LEU A 319 -5.54 11.23 -4.93
CA LEU A 319 -5.69 12.64 -4.58
C LEU A 319 -7.14 13.03 -4.30
N ALA A 320 -8.08 12.62 -5.18
CA ALA A 320 -9.50 12.91 -5.01
C ALA A 320 -10.09 12.22 -3.77
N SER A 321 -9.64 11.00 -3.46
CA SER A 321 -10.06 10.30 -2.25
C SER A 321 -9.54 10.98 -0.99
N TYR A 322 -8.31 11.50 -1.01
CA TYR A 322 -7.76 12.30 0.08
C TYR A 322 -8.50 13.62 0.27
N CYS A 323 -9.03 14.24 -0.80
CA CYS A 323 -9.93 15.39 -0.66
C CYS A 323 -11.22 15.02 0.09
N ILE A 324 -11.84 13.88 -0.25
CA ILE A 324 -13.05 13.39 0.45
C ILE A 324 -12.72 13.08 1.91
N GLY A 325 -11.62 12.35 2.16
CA GLY A 325 -11.12 12.06 3.50
C GLY A 325 -10.85 13.34 4.30
N LEU A 326 -10.28 14.38 3.68
CA LEU A 326 -10.02 15.66 4.34
C LEU A 326 -11.31 16.32 4.83
N VAL A 327 -12.34 16.35 3.98
CA VAL A 327 -13.64 16.92 4.34
C VAL A 327 -14.24 16.18 5.53
N ILE A 328 -14.19 14.85 5.53
CA ILE A 328 -14.69 14.02 6.63
C ILE A 328 -13.89 14.28 7.91
N VAL A 329 -12.56 14.29 7.84
CA VAL A 329 -11.66 14.49 8.98
C VAL A 329 -11.85 15.88 9.59
N ILE A 330 -11.93 16.94 8.77
CA ILE A 330 -12.18 18.30 9.26
C ILE A 330 -13.58 18.39 9.89
N GLY A 331 -14.60 17.82 9.23
CA GLY A 331 -15.96 17.78 9.78
C GLY A 331 -16.01 17.08 11.13
N TRP A 332 -15.28 15.98 11.28
CA TRP A 332 -15.15 15.27 12.55
C TRP A 332 -14.42 16.10 13.62
N ILE A 333 -13.28 16.72 13.31
CA ILE A 333 -12.54 17.55 14.27
C ILE A 333 -13.42 18.70 14.80
N ILE A 334 -14.22 19.32 13.92
CA ILE A 334 -15.18 20.36 14.30
C ILE A 334 -16.26 19.77 15.23
N HIS A 335 -16.87 18.65 14.83
CA HIS A 335 -17.92 17.98 15.60
C HIS A 335 -17.45 17.54 17.00
N ALA A 336 -16.27 16.91 17.07
CA ALA A 336 -15.64 16.41 18.28
C ALA A 336 -15.02 17.52 19.15
N LYS A 337 -15.02 18.77 18.67
CA LYS A 337 -14.40 19.95 19.30
C LYS A 337 -12.91 19.74 19.59
N GLY A 338 -12.19 19.13 18.65
CA GLY A 338 -10.76 18.86 18.76
C GLY A 338 -10.35 17.53 18.14
N PHE A 339 -9.14 17.07 18.48
CA PHE A 339 -8.56 15.81 18.00
C PHE A 339 -8.97 14.63 18.88
N LYS A 340 -10.28 14.44 19.03
CA LYS A 340 -10.83 13.34 19.82
C LYS A 340 -11.25 12.18 18.95
N ASN A 341 -11.08 10.96 19.43
CA ASN A 341 -11.67 9.80 18.77
C ASN A 341 -13.16 9.68 19.15
N ARG A 342 -13.87 8.72 18.54
CA ARG A 342 -15.29 8.49 18.82
C ARG A 342 -15.57 8.19 20.30
N GLU A 343 -14.79 7.31 20.93
CA GLU A 343 -14.95 6.94 22.34
C GLU A 343 -14.88 8.18 23.27
N GLU A 344 -13.90 9.06 23.05
CA GLU A 344 -13.68 10.28 23.83
C GLU A 344 -14.78 11.34 23.68
N THR A 345 -15.60 11.24 22.64
CA THR A 345 -16.76 12.13 22.43
C THR A 345 -18.02 11.65 23.16
N GLY A 346 -18.01 10.45 23.74
CA GLY A 346 -19.19 9.84 24.35
C GLY A 346 -20.23 9.36 23.33
N LEU A 347 -19.87 9.28 22.04
CA LEU A 347 -20.71 8.74 20.96
C LEU A 347 -20.59 7.21 20.84
N ASP A 348 -20.19 6.54 21.91
CA ASP A 348 -20.17 5.09 21.93
C ASP A 348 -21.60 4.58 21.78
N VAL A 349 -21.78 3.79 20.73
CA VAL A 349 -22.90 2.84 20.68
C VAL A 349 -22.48 1.78 21.67
N LYS A 350 -23.30 1.53 22.69
CA LYS A 350 -23.04 0.50 23.69
C LYS A 350 -22.51 -0.77 22.99
N ASP A 351 -21.27 -1.15 23.33
CA ASP A 351 -20.71 -2.46 22.99
C ASP A 351 -21.58 -3.58 23.58
#